data_AF-A0AAW2TQX8-F1
#
_entry.id   AF-A0AAW2TQX8-F1
#
_cell.length_a   1.000
_cell.length_b   1.000
_cell.length_c   1.000
_cell.angle_alpha   90.00
_cell.angle_beta   90.00
_cell.angle_gamma   90.00
#
_symmetry.space_group_name_H-M   'P 1'
#
loop_
_entity.id
_entity.type
_entity.pdbx_description
1 polymer ?
#
loop_
_entity_poly.entity_id
_entity_poly.type
_entity_poly.pdbx_seq_one_letter_code
_entity_poly.pdbx_strand_id
1 'polypeptide(L)'
;MNPLDASAAVEQGTDSLHNFELSISLDALQKFRGPKGVKAGFMVRKQRIEANLGHKVPEDDGRKHDRTLTMTEYMNRKGLL
;
A
#
# COMPACT_ATOMS: atom_id res chain seq x y z
N MET A 1 17.77 -24.33 31.91
CA MET A 1 16.50 -24.23 31.16
C MET A 1 16.81 -23.79 29.75
N ASN A 2 16.71 -24.69 28.77
CA ASN A 2 16.75 -24.32 27.36
C ASN A 2 15.30 -24.04 26.90
N PRO A 3 14.99 -22.91 26.26
CA PRO A 3 13.65 -22.70 25.73
C PRO A 3 13.44 -23.63 24.52
N LEU A 4 12.50 -24.56 24.70
CA LEU A 4 11.96 -25.41 23.64
C LEU A 4 11.31 -24.54 22.56
N ASP A 5 11.79 -24.75 21.34
CA ASP A 5 11.25 -24.23 20.09
C ASP A 5 9.85 -24.79 19.86
N ALA A 6 8.84 -24.10 20.39
CA ALA A 6 7.43 -24.39 20.15
C ALA A 6 7.04 -23.84 18.78
N SER A 7 7.58 -24.46 17.73
CA SER A 7 7.08 -24.35 16.37
C SER A 7 5.65 -24.89 16.35
N ALA A 8 4.68 -23.97 16.43
CA ALA A 8 3.29 -24.31 16.24
C ALA A 8 3.13 -24.93 14.85
N ALA A 9 2.59 -26.15 14.79
CA ALA A 9 2.26 -26.81 13.54
C ALA A 9 1.23 -25.94 12.81
N VAL A 10 1.70 -25.19 11.81
CA VAL A 10 0.86 -24.39 10.92
C VAL A 10 0.00 -25.37 10.14
N GLU A 11 -1.30 -25.35 10.44
CA GLU A 11 -2.32 -26.06 9.68
C GLU A 11 -2.12 -25.74 8.20
N GLN A 12 -1.97 -26.78 7.39
CA GLN A 12 -1.72 -26.68 5.96
C GLN A 12 -3.04 -26.41 5.23
N GLY A 13 -3.76 -25.36 5.63
CA GLY A 13 -5.00 -24.90 5.03
C GLY A 13 -4.72 -23.77 4.05
N THR A 14 -4.77 -24.05 2.75
CA THR A 14 -5.12 -23.19 1.59
C THR A 14 -4.73 -21.69 1.52
N ASP A 15 -3.88 -21.16 2.39
CA ASP A 15 -3.54 -19.73 2.44
C ASP A 15 -2.28 -19.39 1.61
N SER A 16 -1.65 -20.39 1.00
CA SER A 16 -0.48 -20.20 0.13
C SER A 16 -0.82 -19.68 -1.27
N LEU A 17 -2.10 -19.55 -1.63
CA LEU A 17 -2.53 -19.06 -2.95
C LEU A 17 -2.16 -17.60 -3.21
N HIS A 18 -1.77 -16.85 -2.17
CA HIS A 18 -1.39 -15.44 -2.27
C HIS A 18 0.12 -15.19 -2.07
N ASN A 19 0.95 -16.24 -1.99
CA ASN A 19 2.40 -16.10 -1.98
C ASN A 19 2.97 -16.13 -3.41
N PHE A 20 2.86 -15.02 -4.12
CA PHE A 20 3.57 -14.83 -5.38
C PHE A 20 4.71 -13.82 -5.18
N GLU A 21 5.90 -14.20 -5.62
CA GLU A 21 7.04 -13.29 -5.67
C GLU A 21 6.85 -12.35 -6.87
N LEU A 22 6.37 -11.13 -6.60
CA LEU A 22 6.41 -10.08 -7.59
C LEU A 22 7.85 -9.59 -7.73
N SER A 23 8.52 -10.02 -8.80
CA SER A 23 9.74 -9.38 -9.24
C SER A 23 9.42 -7.95 -9.71
N ILE A 24 9.36 -7.02 -8.76
CA ILE A 24 9.19 -5.60 -9.02
C ILE A 24 10.45 -5.07 -9.72
N SER A 25 10.43 -5.07 -11.06
CA SER A 25 11.50 -4.44 -11.84
C SER A 25 11.53 -2.94 -11.56
N LEU A 26 12.69 -2.45 -11.13
CA LEU A 26 12.97 -1.01 -10.97
C LEU A 26 13.43 -0.38 -12.29
N ASP A 27 13.44 -1.10 -13.41
CA ASP A 27 13.93 -0.61 -14.71
C ASP A 27 13.10 0.58 -15.19
N ALA A 28 11.79 0.57 -14.91
CA ALA A 28 10.91 1.69 -15.19
C ALA A 28 11.32 2.97 -14.43
N LEU A 29 11.94 2.83 -13.25
CA LEU A 29 12.46 3.94 -12.47
C LEU A 29 13.81 4.45 -12.96
N GLN A 30 14.52 3.70 -13.81
CA GLN A 30 15.81 4.12 -14.34
C GLN A 30 15.69 5.45 -15.13
N LYS A 31 14.57 5.64 -15.83
CA LYS A 31 14.19 6.91 -16.50
C LYS A 31 14.05 8.09 -15.53
N PHE A 32 13.87 7.81 -14.24
CA PHE A 32 13.73 8.79 -13.16
C PHE A 32 14.99 8.88 -12.27
N ARG A 33 16.13 8.34 -12.69
CA ARG A 33 17.37 8.18 -11.90
C ARG A 33 17.32 7.02 -10.88
N GLY A 34 16.61 5.95 -11.23
CA GLY A 34 16.56 4.71 -10.46
C GLY A 34 15.79 4.86 -9.14
N PRO A 35 16.21 4.19 -8.04
CA PRO A 35 15.47 4.21 -6.78
C PRO A 35 15.34 5.60 -6.15
N LYS A 36 16.23 6.56 -6.48
CA LYS A 36 16.11 7.96 -6.06
C LYS A 36 14.99 8.72 -6.79
N GLY A 37 14.47 8.13 -7.87
CA GLY A 37 13.47 8.68 -8.77
C GLY A 37 12.03 8.24 -8.51
N VAL A 38 11.78 7.41 -7.51
CA VAL A 38 10.46 6.80 -7.23
C VAL A 38 9.37 7.86 -7.16
N LYS A 39 9.62 8.96 -6.45
CA LYS A 39 8.67 10.08 -6.33
C LYS A 39 8.36 10.73 -7.67
N ALA A 40 9.38 10.96 -8.51
CA ALA A 40 9.18 11.56 -9.83
C ALA A 40 8.38 10.63 -10.75
N GLY A 41 8.69 9.33 -10.76
CA GLY A 41 7.93 8.33 -11.51
C GLY A 41 6.48 8.21 -11.05
N PHE A 42 6.25 8.24 -9.74
CA PHE A 42 4.92 8.29 -9.16
C PHE A 42 4.13 9.52 -9.61
N MET A 43 4.72 10.71 -9.54
CA MET A 43 4.03 11.95 -9.94
C MET A 43 3.67 11.97 -11.42
N VAL A 44 4.55 11.48 -12.30
CA VAL A 44 4.25 11.37 -13.74
C VAL A 44 3.11 10.39 -13.99
N ARG A 45 3.10 9.24 -13.31
CA ARG A 45 2.01 8.26 -13.45
C ARG A 45 0.69 8.82 -12.90
N LYS A 46 0.72 9.50 -11.75
CA LYS A 46 -0.42 10.18 -11.15
C LYS A 46 -1.03 11.18 -12.14
N GLN A 47 -0.22 12.09 -12.67
CA GLN A 47 -0.69 13.09 -13.64
C GLN A 47 -1.33 12.47 -14.88
N ARG A 48 -0.75 11.40 -15.43
CA ARG A 48 -1.33 10.69 -16.59
C ARG A 48 -2.70 10.09 -16.28
N ILE A 49 -2.85 9.48 -15.11
CA ILE A 49 -4.12 8.87 -14.69
C ILE A 49 -5.17 9.95 -14.44
N GLU A 50 -4.82 11.03 -13.74
CA GLU A 50 -5.72 12.15 -13.46
C GLU A 50 -6.18 12.86 -14.74
N ALA A 51 -5.27 13.05 -15.70
CA ALA A 51 -5.61 13.63 -17.00
C ALA A 51 -6.57 12.73 -17.79
N ASN A 52 -6.37 11.41 -17.76
CA ASN A 52 -7.26 10.45 -18.43
C ASN A 52 -8.65 10.38 -17.77
N LEU A 53 -8.71 10.46 -16.44
CA LEU A 53 -9.96 10.41 -15.69
C LEU A 53 -10.69 11.75 -15.65
N GLY A 54 -10.01 12.86 -15.99
CA GLY A 54 -10.54 14.22 -15.82
C GLY A 54 -10.74 14.61 -14.36
N HIS A 55 -10.14 13.90 -13.41
CA HIS A 55 -10.28 14.11 -11.98
C HIS A 55 -8.91 14.12 -11.30
N LYS A 56 -8.58 15.24 -10.64
CA LYS A 56 -7.35 15.37 -9.86
C LYS A 56 -7.60 14.85 -8.45
N VAL A 57 -6.81 13.87 -8.01
CA VAL A 57 -6.83 13.40 -6.63
C VAL A 57 -6.30 14.55 -5.77
N PRO A 58 -7.07 15.01 -4.76
CA PRO A 58 -6.58 15.96 -3.78
C PRO A 58 -5.25 15.45 -3.23
N GLU A 59 -4.22 16.29 -3.27
CA GLU A 59 -2.97 15.94 -2.61
C GLU A 59 -3.29 15.87 -1.11
N ASP A 60 -2.84 14.80 -0.45
CA ASP A 60 -2.91 14.72 1.01
C ASP A 60 -2.10 15.91 1.54
N ASP A 61 -2.82 16.94 1.97
CA ASP A 61 -2.25 18.19 2.44
C ASP A 61 -1.70 18.06 3.87
N GLY A 62 -1.75 16.84 4.43
CA GLY A 62 -1.38 16.53 5.80
C GLY A 62 -2.33 17.17 6.82
N ARG A 63 -3.44 17.79 6.38
CA ARG A 63 -4.41 18.43 7.26
C ARG A 63 -5.54 17.45 7.52
N LYS A 64 -6.03 17.45 8.76
CA LYS A 64 -7.30 16.80 9.06
C LYS A 64 -8.41 17.59 8.35
N HIS A 65 -8.94 17.02 7.27
CA HIS A 65 -10.19 17.51 6.71
C HIS A 65 -11.35 17.09 7.61
N ASP A 66 -12.34 17.97 7.78
CA ASP A 66 -13.51 17.75 8.65
C ASP A 66 -14.30 16.47 8.34
N ARG A 67 -14.12 15.91 7.13
CA ARG A 67 -14.79 14.69 6.66
C ARG A 67 -13.90 13.45 6.63
N THR A 68 -12.60 13.58 6.95
CA THR A 68 -11.68 12.43 6.97
C THR A 68 -11.92 11.65 8.25
N LEU A 69 -12.45 10.43 8.09
CA LEU A 69 -12.66 9.52 9.21
C LEU A 69 -11.32 9.02 9.72
N THR A 70 -11.13 9.04 11.04
CA THR A 70 -10.07 8.24 11.65
C THR A 70 -10.40 6.75 11.49
N MET A 71 -9.39 5.88 11.52
CA MET A 71 -9.59 4.42 11.47
C MET A 71 -10.62 3.96 12.51
N THR A 72 -10.56 4.52 13.73
CA THR A 72 -11.49 4.23 14.82
C THR A 72 -12.93 4.66 14.51
N GLU A 73 -13.15 5.84 13.92
CA GLU A 73 -14.48 6.29 13.49
C GLU A 73 -15.04 5.41 12.37
N TYR A 74 -14.20 4.98 11.44
CA TYR A 74 -14.60 4.04 10.40
C TYR A 74 -15.03 2.70 10.99
N MET A 75 -14.26 2.13 11.92
CA MET A 75 -14.60 0.86 12.55
C MET A 75 -15.90 0.92 13.35
N ASN A 76 -16.13 2.00 14.12
CA ASN A 76 -17.39 2.21 14.85
C ASN A 76 -18.60 2.30 13.92
N ARG A 77 -18.50 3.08 12.82
CA ARG A 77 -19.61 3.21 11.85
C ARG A 77 -19.92 1.91 11.11
N LYS A 78 -18.94 1.01 11.02
CA LYS A 78 -19.07 -0.30 10.38
C LYS A 78 -19.41 -1.42 11.36
N GLY A 79 -19.50 -1.14 12.66
CA GLY A 79 -19.77 -2.15 13.69
C GLY A 79 -18.67 -3.20 13.84
N LEU A 80 -17.42 -2.82 13.53
CA LEU A 80 -16.24 -3.69 13.60
C LEU A 80 -15.55 -3.65 14.98
N LEU A 81 -16.02 -2.76 15.86
CA LEU A 81 -15.55 -2.48 17.20
C LEU A 81 -16.76 -2.31 18.12
#